data_AF-A0A6M3JY17-F1
#
_entry.id   AF-A0A6M3JY17-F1
#
_cell.length_a   1.000
_cell.length_b   1.000
_cell.length_c   1.000
_cell.angle_alpha   90.00
_cell.angle_beta   90.00
_cell.angle_gamma   90.00
#
_symmetry.space_group_name_H-M   'P 1'
#
loop_
_entity.id
_entity.type
_entity.pdbx_description
1 polymer ?
#
loop_
_entity_poly.entity_id
_entity_poly.type
_entity_poly.pdbx_seq_one_letter_code
_entity_poly.pdbx_strand_id
1 'polypeptide(L)'
;MLSKPYKKQPWEQETVRVDWAQRITSLPISGFVIAGVACIIFDSSAADVSSAMLEGVPTYSGTYVYLTIKGGTDSNNYHARIRVTLTKDGADTQYQEEDLLIIVKQEGKA
;
A
#
# COMPACT_ATOMS: atom_id res chain seq x y z
N MET A 1 -10.18 -3.87 -4.39
CA MET A 1 -9.16 -4.83 -4.87
C MET A 1 -8.29 -4.09 -5.86
N LEU A 2 -7.04 -3.80 -5.52
CA LEU A 2 -6.08 -3.26 -6.49
C LEU A 2 -5.76 -4.37 -7.51
N SER A 3 -6.56 -4.44 -8.57
CA SER A 3 -6.39 -5.46 -9.61
C SER A 3 -5.27 -5.12 -10.60
N LYS A 4 -4.63 -3.95 -10.46
CA LYS A 4 -3.65 -3.44 -11.41
C LYS A 4 -2.35 -3.06 -10.71
N PRO A 5 -1.19 -3.46 -11.26
CA PRO A 5 0.09 -2.96 -10.79
C PRO A 5 0.15 -1.44 -10.87
N TYR A 6 0.74 -0.81 -9.87
CA TYR A 6 1.06 0.62 -9.91
C TYR A 6 2.33 0.80 -10.74
N LYS A 7 2.27 1.62 -11.79
CA LYS A 7 3.40 1.89 -12.68
C LYS A 7 3.89 3.31 -12.45
N LYS A 8 5.21 3.47 -12.34
CA LYS A 8 5.85 4.78 -12.19
C LYS A 8 7.21 4.83 -12.88
N GLN A 9 7.71 6.03 -13.10
CA GLN A 9 9.11 6.27 -13.45
C GLN A 9 9.99 6.33 -12.20
N PRO A 10 11.30 6.04 -12.31
CA PRO A 10 12.24 6.10 -11.19
C PRO A 10 12.19 7.40 -10.37
N TRP A 11 12.10 8.55 -11.04
CA TRP A 11 12.16 9.87 -10.41
C TRP A 11 10.80 10.37 -9.87
N GLU A 12 9.70 9.70 -10.25
CA GLU A 12 8.36 10.12 -9.84
C GLU A 12 8.13 9.91 -8.34
N GLN A 13 7.29 10.77 -7.77
CA GLN A 13 6.75 10.64 -6.44
C GLN A 13 5.24 10.87 -6.51
N GLU A 14 4.45 9.91 -6.05
CA GLU A 14 2.99 9.98 -6.12
C GLU A 14 2.36 9.34 -4.89
N THR A 15 1.21 9.87 -4.48
CA THR A 15 0.38 9.27 -3.44
C THR A 15 -0.61 8.29 -4.06
N VAL A 16 -0.40 7.00 -3.81
CA VAL A 16 -1.33 5.93 -4.19
C VAL A 16 -2.43 5.81 -3.14
N ARG A 17 -3.67 5.76 -3.61
CA ARG A 17 -4.87 5.55 -2.79
C ARG A 17 -5.38 4.12 -2.94
N VAL A 18 -5.56 3.42 -1.82
CA VAL A 18 -6.09 2.06 -1.76
C VAL A 18 -7.42 2.06 -1.05
N ASP A 19 -8.45 1.49 -1.69
CA ASP A 19 -9.79 1.39 -1.10
C ASP A 19 -9.99 0.05 -0.40
N TRP A 20 -10.22 0.12 0.91
CA TRP A 20 -10.47 -1.02 1.78
C TRP A 20 -11.95 -1.33 2.01
N ALA A 21 -12.88 -0.54 1.46
CA ALA A 21 -14.31 -0.64 1.75
C ALA A 21 -14.84 -2.08 1.58
N GLN A 22 -14.54 -2.71 0.44
CA GLN A 22 -15.00 -4.07 0.14
C GLN A 22 -14.48 -5.13 1.15
N ARG A 23 -13.23 -4.97 1.63
CA ARG A 23 -12.62 -5.89 2.60
C ARG A 23 -13.15 -5.69 4.01
N ILE A 24 -13.52 -4.46 4.34
CA ILE A 24 -14.20 -4.14 5.60
C ILE A 24 -15.62 -4.72 5.57
N THR A 25 -16.36 -4.54 4.47
CA THR A 25 -17.73 -5.05 4.33
C THR A 25 -17.82 -6.56 4.20
N SER A 26 -16.73 -7.24 3.80
CA SER A 26 -16.70 -8.71 3.73
C SER A 26 -16.48 -9.38 5.09
N LEU A 27 -16.23 -8.61 6.16
CA LEU A 27 -16.13 -9.18 7.49
C LEU A 27 -17.52 -9.68 7.95
N PRO A 28 -17.60 -10.81 8.69
CA PRO A 28 -18.88 -11.36 9.16
C PRO A 28 -19.69 -10.39 10.02
N ILE A 29 -19.03 -9.41 10.62
CA ILE A 29 -19.59 -8.42 11.52
C ILE A 29 -19.33 -7.03 10.91
N SER A 30 -20.37 -6.22 10.80
CA SER A 30 -20.28 -4.84 10.30
C SER A 30 -19.82 -3.86 11.38
N GLY A 31 -19.40 -2.65 10.97
CA GLY A 31 -19.04 -1.55 11.87
C GLY A 31 -17.55 -1.45 12.22
N PHE A 32 -16.70 -2.22 11.56
CA PHE A 32 -15.25 -2.02 11.64
C PHE A 32 -14.82 -0.73 10.94
N VAL A 33 -13.87 -0.03 11.54
CA VAL A 33 -13.22 1.15 10.99
C VAL A 33 -11.70 0.98 11.01
N ILE A 34 -11.00 1.68 10.12
CA ILE A 34 -9.54 1.70 10.12
C ILE A 34 -9.05 2.50 11.34
N ALA A 35 -8.15 1.88 12.11
CA ALA A 35 -7.49 2.49 13.27
C ALA A 35 -5.97 2.59 13.13
N GLY A 36 -5.41 1.96 12.09
CA GLY A 36 -3.97 1.99 11.86
C GLY A 36 -3.62 1.44 10.49
N VAL A 37 -2.49 1.90 9.97
CA VAL A 37 -1.94 1.43 8.70
C VAL A 37 -0.42 1.39 8.79
N ALA A 38 0.17 0.38 8.18
CA ALA A 38 1.60 0.23 7.99
C ALA A 38 1.89 -0.25 6.58
N CYS A 39 3.04 0.14 6.04
CA CYS A 39 3.50 -0.31 4.73
C CYS A 39 4.99 -0.61 4.79
N ILE A 40 5.38 -1.74 4.20
CA ILE A 40 6.78 -2.09 3.95
C ILE A 40 6.91 -2.40 2.47
N ILE A 41 7.92 -1.83 1.83
CA ILE A 41 8.21 -2.06 0.41
C ILE A 41 9.41 -2.99 0.31
N PHE A 42 9.24 -4.10 -0.39
CA PHE A 42 10.28 -5.08 -0.67
C PHE A 42 10.73 -5.00 -2.12
N ASP A 43 12.03 -5.20 -2.35
CA ASP A 43 12.55 -5.46 -3.69
C ASP A 43 12.35 -6.94 -4.12
N SER A 44 12.82 -7.28 -5.32
CA SER A 44 12.73 -8.64 -5.88
C SER A 44 13.54 -9.69 -5.10
N SER A 45 14.47 -9.26 -4.24
CA SER A 45 15.26 -10.11 -3.36
C SER A 45 14.66 -10.22 -1.96
N ALA A 46 13.44 -9.70 -1.76
CA ALA A 46 12.76 -9.58 -0.47
C ALA A 46 13.50 -8.70 0.55
N ALA A 47 14.39 -7.81 0.11
CA ALA A 47 15.01 -6.82 0.98
C ALA A 47 14.05 -5.65 1.23
N ASP A 48 13.98 -5.18 2.48
CA ASP A 48 13.21 -3.99 2.84
C ASP A 48 13.90 -2.73 2.28
N VAL A 49 13.22 -2.06 1.37
CA VAL A 49 13.65 -0.82 0.71
C VAL A 49 12.72 0.35 1.04
N SER A 50 11.94 0.26 2.13
CA SER A 50 10.93 1.26 2.49
C SER A 50 11.53 2.64 2.70
N SER A 51 12.74 2.74 3.26
CA SER A 51 13.42 4.04 3.44
C SER A 51 13.74 4.74 2.12
N ALA A 52 13.97 3.98 1.05
CA ALA A 52 14.26 4.50 -0.28
C ALA A 52 12.97 4.79 -1.08
N MET A 53 11.88 4.05 -0.82
CA MET A 53 10.70 4.05 -1.68
C MET A 53 9.41 4.55 -1.05
N LEU A 54 9.34 4.69 0.27
CA LEU A 54 8.19 5.21 0.98
C LEU A 54 8.53 6.61 1.50
N GLU A 55 7.70 7.59 1.17
CA GLU A 55 7.81 8.95 1.69
C GLU A 55 6.86 9.11 2.90
N GLY A 56 7.45 9.40 4.05
CA GLY A 56 6.70 9.58 5.29
C GLY A 56 6.05 8.30 5.81
N VAL A 57 5.06 8.48 6.68
CA VAL A 57 4.28 7.38 7.27
C VAL A 57 2.97 7.24 6.51
N PRO A 58 2.54 6.01 6.15
CA PRO A 58 1.22 5.74 5.60
C PRO A 58 0.09 6.38 6.42
N THR A 59 -0.93 6.91 5.74
CA THR A 59 -2.08 7.53 6.40
C THR A 59 -3.38 6.90 5.93
N TYR A 60 -4.48 7.19 6.61
CA TYR A 60 -5.81 6.70 6.25
C TYR A 60 -6.88 7.77 6.50
N SER A 61 -7.97 7.68 5.74
CA SER A 61 -9.17 8.51 5.91
C SER A 61 -10.40 7.71 5.47
N GLY A 62 -11.35 7.51 6.39
CA GLY A 62 -12.48 6.62 6.16
C GLY A 62 -12.02 5.20 5.86
N THR A 63 -12.37 4.69 4.67
CA THR A 63 -11.95 3.36 4.19
C THR A 63 -10.74 3.42 3.26
N TYR A 64 -10.13 4.59 3.07
CA TYR A 64 -9.00 4.77 2.16
C TYR A 64 -7.68 4.77 2.93
N VAL A 65 -6.71 4.08 2.36
CA VAL A 65 -5.29 4.11 2.75
C VAL A 65 -4.50 4.91 1.71
N TYR A 66 -3.56 5.72 2.18
CA TYR A 66 -2.72 6.58 1.35
C TYR A 66 -1.24 6.25 1.58
N LEU A 67 -0.52 6.01 0.49
CA LEU A 67 0.89 5.66 0.47
C LEU A 67 1.60 6.58 -0.51
N THR A 68 2.57 7.36 -0.06
CA THR A 68 3.39 8.16 -0.98
C THR A 68 4.61 7.34 -1.38
N ILE A 69 4.62 6.90 -2.64
CA ILE A 69 5.70 6.08 -3.21
C ILE A 69 6.63 7.00 -3.97
N LYS A 70 7.93 6.92 -3.67
CA LYS A 70 9.00 7.68 -4.31
C LYS A 70 10.08 6.75 -4.87
N GLY A 71 10.96 7.29 -5.71
CA GLY A 71 12.19 6.60 -6.09
C GLY A 71 11.97 5.24 -6.76
N GLY A 72 12.96 4.36 -6.61
CA GLY A 72 12.97 3.04 -7.25
C GLY A 72 13.87 3.02 -8.49
N THR A 73 14.37 1.82 -8.79
CA THR A 73 15.35 1.60 -9.86
C THR A 73 14.63 1.20 -11.14
N ASP A 74 15.07 1.75 -12.27
CA ASP A 74 14.56 1.38 -13.60
C ASP A 74 14.58 -0.15 -13.81
N SER A 75 13.55 -0.66 -14.48
CA SER A 75 13.37 -2.07 -14.83
C SER A 75 13.30 -3.04 -13.63
N ASN A 76 12.90 -2.55 -12.46
CA ASN A 76 12.64 -3.38 -11.28
C ASN A 76 11.17 -3.37 -10.87
N ASN A 77 10.80 -4.47 -10.22
CA ASN A 77 9.50 -4.66 -9.57
C ASN A 77 9.68 -4.65 -8.05
N TYR A 78 8.71 -4.05 -7.37
CA TYR A 78 8.68 -3.97 -5.91
C TYR A 78 7.31 -4.38 -5.39
N HIS A 79 7.27 -4.86 -4.15
CA HIS A 79 6.06 -5.29 -3.48
C HIS A 79 5.82 -4.44 -2.24
N ALA A 80 4.80 -3.59 -2.27
CA ALA A 80 4.34 -2.88 -1.10
C ALA A 80 3.35 -3.76 -0.33
N ARG A 81 3.77 -4.26 0.83
CA ARG A 81 2.92 -4.97 1.78
C ARG A 81 2.21 -3.95 2.66
N ILE A 82 0.91 -3.83 2.49
CA ILE A 82 0.06 -2.86 3.18
C ILE A 82 -0.73 -3.60 4.25
N ARG A 83 -0.57 -3.21 5.51
CA ARG A 83 -1.29 -3.78 6.64
C ARG A 83 -2.23 -2.74 7.23
N VAL A 84 -3.45 -3.17 7.50
CA VAL A 84 -4.49 -2.34 8.10
C VAL A 84 -4.95 -2.98 9.40
N THR A 85 -5.02 -2.16 10.44
CA THR A 85 -5.64 -2.50 11.72
C THR A 85 -7.06 -1.97 11.71
N LEU A 86 -8.02 -2.87 11.92
CA LEU A 86 -9.43 -2.55 12.00
C LEU A 86 -9.93 -2.73 13.43
N THR A 87 -10.67 -1.75 13.93
CA THR A 87 -11.26 -1.80 15.27
C THR A 87 -12.76 -1.58 15.20
N LYS A 88 -13.44 -2.12 16.20
CA LYS A 88 -14.86 -1.93 16.44
C LYS A 88 -15.07 -2.03 17.95
N ASP A 89 -15.89 -1.15 18.51
CA ASP A 89 -16.24 -1.22 19.93
C ASP A 89 -16.95 -2.54 20.26
N GLY A 90 -16.53 -3.18 21.34
CA GLY A 90 -17.03 -4.48 21.77
C GLY A 90 -16.67 -5.68 20.87
N ALA A 91 -15.68 -5.55 19.98
CA ALA A 91 -15.18 -6.66 19.16
C ALA A 91 -13.65 -6.70 19.12
N ASP A 92 -13.11 -7.89 18.83
CA ASP A 92 -11.66 -8.08 18.69
C ASP A 92 -11.11 -7.32 17.49
N THR A 93 -9.92 -6.74 17.67
CA THR A 93 -9.17 -6.08 16.61
C THR A 93 -8.90 -7.06 15.46
N GLN A 94 -9.17 -6.62 14.23
CA GLN A 94 -8.89 -7.41 13.04
C GLN A 94 -7.68 -6.83 12.31
N TYR A 95 -6.88 -7.72 11.72
CA TYR A 95 -5.73 -7.34 10.91
C TYR A 95 -5.96 -7.83 9.48
N GLN A 96 -5.75 -6.96 8.51
CA GLN A 96 -5.86 -7.28 7.10
C GLN A 96 -4.60 -6.86 6.36
N GLU A 97 -4.28 -7.58 5.29
CA GLU A 97 -3.12 -7.32 4.44
C GLU A 97 -3.55 -7.25 2.96
N GLU A 98 -2.92 -6.35 2.21
CA GLU A 98 -2.98 -6.29 0.75
C GLU A 98 -1.59 -6.00 0.21
N ASP A 99 -1.21 -6.70 -0.86
CA ASP A 99 0.04 -6.45 -1.58
C ASP A 99 -0.24 -5.62 -2.82
N LEU A 100 0.55 -4.58 -3.03
CA LEU A 100 0.57 -3.78 -4.25
C LEU A 100 1.88 -4.05 -5.01
N LEU A 101 1.76 -4.55 -6.24
CA LEU A 101 2.88 -4.62 -7.17
C LEU A 101 3.17 -3.23 -7.72
N ILE A 102 4.41 -2.78 -7.56
CA ILE A 102 4.94 -1.54 -8.13
C ILE A 102 5.92 -1.91 -9.25
N ILE A 103 5.69 -1.38 -10.45
CA ILE A 103 6.56 -1.58 -11.61
C ILE A 103 7.23 -0.25 -11.91
N VAL A 104 8.55 -0.21 -11.81
CA VAL A 104 9.35 0.98 -12.11
C VAL A 104 9.97 0.83 -13.48
N LYS A 105 9.61 1.73 -14.41
CA LYS A 105 10.16 1.73 -15.76
C LYS A 105 10.42 3.16 -16.22
N GLN A 106 11.63 3.43 -16.68
CA GLN A 106 11.95 4.69 -17.33
C GLN A 106 11.30 4.71 -18.72
N GLU A 107 10.39 5.66 -18.92
CA GLU A 107 9.84 5.94 -20.25
C GLU A 107 10.63 7.10 -20.89
N GLY A 108 10.79 7.07 -22.22
CA GLY A 108 11.53 8.11 -22.97
C GLY A 108 13.01 7.85 -23.25
N LYS A 109 13.54 6.63 -23.04
CA LYS A 109 14.82 6.23 -23.66
C LYS A 109 14.60 5.98 -25.16
N ALA A 110 15.13 6.88 -25.98
CA ALA A 110 15.37 6.65 -27.41
C ALA A 110 16.55 5.67 -27.60
#